data_AF-A0A1U7LX75-F1
#
_entry.id   AF-A0A1U7LX75-F1
#
_cell.length_a   1.000
_cell.length_b   1.000
_cell.length_c   1.000
_cell.angle_alpha   90.00
_cell.angle_beta   90.00
_cell.angle_gamma   90.00
#
_symmetry.space_group_name_H-M   'P 1'
#
loop_
_entity.id
_entity.type
_entity.pdbx_description
1 polymer ?
#
loop_
_entity_poly.entity_id
_entity_poly.type
_entity_poly.pdbx_seq_one_letter_code
_entity_poly.pdbx_strand_id
1 'polypeptide(L)'
;MTKIDNCILETRDELFSFEDYSTLMQALGLGYTITIDNGLAKIKIFMDKDYNLKGLNLNFPHLPPYNYNEEMTFPNVILGVIPQLKKQPAIDFPNTFKNRWEELKTQTLDTVHFNRCK
;
A
#
# COMPACT_ATOMS: atom_id res chain seq x y z
N MET A 1 -39.22 13.01 -11.36
CA MET A 1 -37.89 13.57 -11.07
C MET A 1 -37.21 12.68 -10.05
N THR A 2 -35.98 12.33 -10.38
CA THR A 2 -35.13 11.21 -9.96
C THR A 2 -35.05 10.99 -8.44
N LYS A 3 -35.35 9.76 -7.99
CA LYS A 3 -34.86 9.25 -6.71
C LYS A 3 -33.35 9.07 -6.86
N ILE A 4 -32.57 9.80 -6.06
CA ILE A 4 -31.15 9.51 -5.90
C ILE A 4 -31.11 8.33 -4.95
N ASP A 5 -30.99 7.13 -5.51
CA ASP A 5 -30.69 5.95 -4.74
C ASP A 5 -29.25 6.13 -4.22
N ASN A 6 -29.13 6.51 -2.95
CA ASN A 6 -27.90 6.32 -2.18
C ASN A 6 -27.63 4.81 -2.15
N CYS A 7 -26.92 4.32 -3.16
CA CYS A 7 -26.40 2.97 -3.19
C CYS A 7 -25.23 2.93 -2.21
N ILE A 8 -25.53 2.81 -0.92
CA ILE A 8 -24.55 2.42 0.07
C ILE A 8 -24.24 0.95 -0.22
N LEU A 9 -23.10 0.70 -0.86
CA LEU A 9 -22.58 -0.64 -1.10
C LEU A 9 -21.99 -1.20 0.21
N GLU A 10 -22.83 -1.44 1.23
CA GLU A 10 -22.39 -2.14 2.46
C GLU A 10 -22.22 -3.64 2.16
N THR A 11 -21.21 -4.01 1.37
CA THR A 11 -20.94 -5.42 1.05
C THR A 11 -19.67 -5.91 1.75
N ARG A 12 -19.64 -7.22 2.04
CA ARG A 12 -18.51 -7.95 2.66
C ARG A 12 -17.14 -7.63 2.04
N ASP A 13 -17.12 -7.20 0.78
CA ASP A 13 -15.91 -6.87 0.03
C ASP A 13 -15.22 -5.60 0.54
N GLU A 14 -15.95 -4.65 1.15
CA GLU A 14 -15.36 -3.49 1.83
C GLU A 14 -14.65 -3.88 3.13
N LEU A 15 -15.11 -4.92 3.83
CA LEU A 15 -14.44 -5.40 5.05
C LEU A 15 -13.07 -6.03 4.71
N PHE A 16 -12.97 -6.76 3.60
CA PHE A 16 -11.69 -7.31 3.15
C PHE A 16 -10.71 -6.23 2.67
N SER A 17 -11.21 -5.08 2.20
CA SER A 17 -10.33 -3.99 1.81
C SER A 17 -9.69 -3.29 3.02
N PHE A 18 -10.33 -3.28 4.19
CA PHE A 18 -9.67 -2.85 5.44
C PHE A 18 -8.48 -3.72 5.85
N GLU A 19 -8.56 -5.03 5.64
CA GLU A 19 -7.44 -5.93 5.91
C GLU A 19 -6.25 -5.59 5.01
N ASP A 20 -6.51 -5.36 3.73
CA ASP A 20 -5.50 -5.01 2.73
C ASP A 20 -4.86 -3.64 3.06
N TYR A 21 -5.65 -2.62 3.45
CA TYR A 21 -5.12 -1.34 3.94
C TYR A 21 -4.24 -1.50 5.18
N SER A 22 -4.76 -2.20 6.20
CA SER A 22 -4.06 -2.42 7.47
C SER A 22 -2.74 -3.17 7.26
N THR A 23 -2.76 -4.19 6.41
CA THR A 23 -1.57 -4.95 6.02
C THR A 23 -0.53 -4.04 5.37
N LEU A 24 -0.93 -3.17 4.44
CA LEU A 24 0.02 -2.24 3.82
C LEU A 24 0.63 -1.29 4.86
N MET A 25 -0.17 -0.74 5.78
CA MET A 25 0.32 0.15 6.83
C MET A 25 1.30 -0.57 7.77
N GLN A 26 1.00 -1.82 8.14
CA GLN A 26 1.92 -2.66 8.93
C GLN A 26 3.22 -2.91 8.18
N ALA A 27 3.16 -3.19 6.87
CA ALA A 27 4.33 -3.39 6.04
C ALA A 27 5.24 -2.14 6.06
N LEU A 28 4.66 -0.97 5.81
CA LEU A 28 5.40 0.29 5.82
C LEU A 28 5.99 0.59 7.21
N GLY A 29 5.23 0.33 8.28
CA GLY A 29 5.69 0.48 9.66
C GLY A 29 6.80 -0.50 10.07
N LEU A 30 6.89 -1.67 9.44
CA LEU A 30 8.00 -2.62 9.61
C LEU A 30 9.24 -2.24 8.79
N GLY A 31 9.19 -1.13 8.04
CA GLY A 31 10.29 -0.62 7.22
C GLY A 31 10.30 -1.13 5.78
N TYR A 32 9.28 -1.89 5.35
CA TYR A 32 9.12 -2.18 3.93
C TYR A 32 8.81 -0.89 3.16
N THR A 33 9.14 -0.92 1.87
CA THR A 33 8.87 0.21 0.96
C THR A 33 8.16 -0.30 -0.28
N ILE A 34 7.33 0.56 -0.85
CA ILE A 34 6.62 0.29 -2.10
C ILE A 34 6.99 1.34 -3.14
N THR A 35 6.80 1.02 -4.41
CA THR A 35 6.90 2.00 -5.50
C THR A 35 5.61 1.98 -6.29
N ILE A 36 5.04 3.16 -6.51
CA ILE A 36 3.86 3.35 -7.35
C ILE A 36 4.20 4.29 -8.50
N ASP A 37 3.39 4.26 -9.55
CA ASP A 37 3.43 5.21 -10.65
C ASP A 37 2.12 6.01 -10.65
N ASN A 38 2.21 7.32 -10.45
CA ASN A 38 1.03 8.20 -10.46
C ASN A 38 0.72 8.76 -11.86
N GLY A 39 1.36 8.25 -12.91
CA GLY A 39 1.24 8.74 -14.29
C GLY A 39 2.19 9.90 -14.62
N LEU A 40 2.84 10.50 -13.61
CA LEU A 40 3.81 11.59 -13.78
C LEU A 40 5.22 11.16 -13.34
N ALA A 41 5.30 10.38 -12.26
CA ALA A 41 6.54 9.93 -11.67
C ALA A 41 6.38 8.59 -10.97
N LYS A 42 7.50 7.87 -10.88
CA LYS A 42 7.63 6.75 -9.95
C LYS A 42 7.91 7.31 -8.55
N ILE A 43 7.06 6.97 -7.60
CA ILE A 43 7.15 7.43 -6.22
C ILE A 43 7.45 6.24 -5.33
N LYS A 44 8.58 6.29 -4.63
CA LYS A 44 8.88 5.36 -3.53
C LYS A 44 8.18 5.85 -2.28
N ILE A 45 7.35 5.00 -1.68
CA ILE A 45 6.61 5.29 -0.45
C ILE A 45 7.18 4.42 0.68
N PHE A 46 7.40 5.06 1.82
CA PHE A 46 7.91 4.44 3.04
C PHE A 46 7.43 5.20 4.28
N MET A 47 7.53 4.58 5.45
CA MET A 47 7.22 5.25 6.72
C MET A 47 8.52 5.67 7.42
N ASP A 48 8.55 6.89 7.97
CA ASP A 48 9.65 7.34 8.81
C ASP A 48 9.50 6.91 10.27
N LYS A 49 10.50 7.20 11.09
CA LYS A 49 10.54 6.87 12.52
C LYS A 49 9.42 7.54 13.35
N ASP A 50 8.82 8.60 12.83
CA ASP A 50 7.78 9.38 13.49
C ASP A 50 6.39 8.98 12.96
N TYR A 51 6.28 7.82 12.30
CA TYR A 51 5.08 7.25 11.69
C TYR A 51 4.47 8.10 10.57
N ASN A 52 5.24 9.01 9.96
CA ASN A 52 4.80 9.73 8.78
C ASN A 52 5.12 8.94 7.52
N LEU A 53 4.14 8.85 6.62
CA LEU A 53 4.30 8.36 5.28
C LEU A 53 5.03 9.41 4.45
N LYS A 54 6.10 8.98 3.78
CA LYS A 54 6.94 9.82 2.92
C LYS A 54 6.90 9.31 1.49
N GLY A 55 6.92 10.24 0.56
CA GLY A 55 7.07 9.99 -0.87
C GLY A 55 8.43 10.51 -1.33
N LEU A 56 9.17 9.69 -2.06
CA LEU A 56 10.37 10.11 -2.78
C LEU A 56 10.10 9.98 -4.29
N ASN A 57 10.16 11.10 -5.00
CA ASN A 57 10.07 11.11 -6.45
C ASN A 57 11.37 10.55 -7.04
N LEU A 58 11.29 9.36 -7.65
CA LEU A 58 12.45 8.66 -8.21
C LEU A 58 13.00 9.30 -9.48
N ASN A 59 12.27 10.23 -10.12
CA ASN A 59 12.80 11.04 -11.22
C ASN A 59 13.74 12.14 -10.70
N PHE A 60 13.59 12.55 -9.44
CA PHE A 60 14.43 13.56 -8.78
C PHE A 60 14.95 13.04 -7.43
N PRO A 61 15.75 11.96 -7.41
CA PRO A 61 16.10 11.24 -6.18
C PRO A 61 17.02 12.02 -5.23
N HIS A 62 17.61 13.12 -5.71
CA HIS A 62 18.44 14.03 -4.92
C HIS A 62 17.60 14.98 -4.06
N LEU A 63 16.31 15.15 -4.36
CA LEU A 63 15.41 15.97 -3.55
C LEU A 63 14.97 15.21 -2.29
N PRO A 64 14.71 15.92 -1.18
CA PRO A 64 14.25 15.28 0.04
C PRO A 64 12.87 14.63 -0.16
N PRO A 65 12.58 13.53 0.55
CA PRO A 65 11.25 12.96 0.61
C PRO A 65 10.24 13.97 1.17
N TYR A 66 9.04 14.02 0.59
CA TYR A 66 7.95 14.91 1.01
C TYR A 66 6.90 14.13 1.82
N ASN A 67 6.04 14.85 2.56
CA ASN A 67 4.94 14.24 3.29
C ASN A 67 3.93 13.64 2.30
N TYR A 68 3.53 12.38 2.55
CA TYR A 68 2.62 11.63 1.70
C TYR A 68 1.41 11.08 2.46
N ASN A 69 1.17 11.54 3.70
CA ASN A 69 0.06 11.08 4.54
C ASN A 69 -1.30 11.30 3.87
N GLU A 70 -1.52 12.48 3.30
CA GLU A 70 -2.80 12.88 2.69
C GLU A 70 -3.13 12.06 1.43
N GLU A 71 -2.12 11.51 0.77
CA GLU A 71 -2.29 10.68 -0.42
C GLU A 71 -2.58 9.21 -0.08
N MET A 72 -2.22 8.78 1.13
CA MET A 72 -2.35 7.40 1.60
C MET A 72 -3.64 7.15 2.37
N THR A 73 -4.72 7.83 1.97
CA THR A 73 -6.06 7.56 2.51
C THR A 73 -6.55 6.18 2.12
N PHE A 74 -7.51 5.66 2.89
CA PHE A 74 -8.10 4.35 2.63
C PHE A 74 -8.60 4.17 1.18
N PRO A 75 -9.40 5.08 0.60
CA PRO A 75 -9.84 4.95 -0.79
C PRO A 75 -8.68 4.92 -1.79
N ASN A 76 -7.69 5.80 -1.62
CA ASN A 76 -6.53 5.88 -2.53
C ASN A 76 -5.69 4.61 -2.49
N VAL A 77 -5.54 4.01 -1.31
CA VAL A 77 -4.79 2.77 -1.16
C VAL A 77 -5.51 1.60 -1.85
N ILE A 78 -6.81 1.46 -1.60
CA ILE A 78 -7.59 0.31 -2.12
C ILE A 78 -7.86 0.42 -3.62
N LEU A 79 -8.14 1.62 -4.12
CA LEU A 79 -8.49 1.83 -5.52
C LEU A 79 -7.28 2.18 -6.40
N GLY A 80 -6.19 2.66 -5.80
CA GLY A 80 -4.97 3.08 -6.51
C GLY A 80 -3.78 2.19 -6.20
N VAL A 81 -3.27 2.27 -4.97
CA VAL A 81 -1.98 1.67 -4.60
C VAL A 81 -1.98 0.14 -4.74
N ILE A 82 -2.91 -0.55 -4.09
CA ILE A 82 -2.94 -2.03 -4.11
C ILE A 82 -3.18 -2.59 -5.52
N PRO A 83 -4.11 -2.05 -6.33
CA PRO A 83 -4.24 -2.46 -7.72
C PRO A 83 -2.97 -2.29 -8.54
N GLN A 84 -2.17 -1.25 -8.28
CA GLN A 84 -0.86 -1.11 -8.92
C GLN A 84 0.12 -2.19 -8.44
N LEU A 85 0.22 -2.46 -7.14
CA LEU A 85 1.09 -3.50 -6.61
C LEU A 85 0.72 -4.90 -7.11
N LYS A 86 -0.58 -5.18 -7.31
CA LYS A 86 -1.08 -6.43 -7.92
C LYS A 86 -0.70 -6.58 -9.40
N LYS A 87 -0.35 -5.49 -10.09
CA LYS A 87 0.10 -5.47 -11.50
C LYS A 87 1.62 -5.50 -11.64
N GLN A 88 2.37 -5.26 -10.56
CA GLN A 88 3.82 -5.28 -10.57
C GLN A 88 4.34 -6.69 -10.29
N PRO A 89 5.46 -7.11 -10.91
CA PRO A 89 6.12 -8.36 -10.53
C PRO A 89 6.61 -8.30 -9.08
N ALA A 90 6.66 -9.45 -8.41
CA ALA A 90 7.35 -9.58 -7.13
C ALA A 90 8.85 -9.24 -7.29
N ILE A 91 9.47 -8.74 -6.23
CA ILE A 91 10.83 -8.19 -6.23
C ILE A 91 11.82 -9.15 -5.59
N ASP A 92 11.52 -9.65 -4.40
CA ASP A 92 12.46 -10.43 -3.59
C ASP A 92 12.42 -11.93 -3.95
N PHE A 93 11.23 -12.43 -4.26
CA PHE A 93 10.92 -13.82 -4.62
C PHE A 93 10.03 -13.90 -5.87
N PRO A 94 10.52 -13.44 -7.05
CA PRO A 94 9.74 -13.32 -8.28
C PRO A 94 9.19 -14.65 -8.83
N ASN A 95 9.81 -15.78 -8.46
CA ASN A 95 9.38 -17.11 -8.89
C ASN A 95 8.39 -17.77 -7.90
N THR A 96 8.16 -17.15 -6.74
CA THR A 96 7.29 -17.68 -5.68
C THR A 96 5.94 -16.97 -5.68
N PHE A 97 5.96 -15.63 -5.80
CA PHE A 97 4.74 -14.82 -5.71
C PHE A 97 4.33 -14.28 -7.08
N LYS A 98 3.02 -14.21 -7.33
CA LYS A 98 2.48 -13.76 -8.61
C LYS A 98 2.73 -12.28 -8.86
N ASN A 99 2.73 -11.47 -7.81
CA ASN A 99 2.83 -10.03 -7.89
C ASN A 99 3.40 -9.44 -6.60
N ARG A 100 3.75 -8.14 -6.65
CA ARG A 100 4.35 -7.44 -5.52
C ARG A 100 3.41 -7.35 -4.31
N TRP A 101 2.09 -7.28 -4.51
CA TRP A 101 1.15 -7.25 -3.38
C TRP A 101 1.15 -8.56 -2.59
N GLU A 102 1.06 -9.70 -3.28
CA GLU A 102 1.07 -11.02 -2.63
C GLU A 102 2.36 -11.25 -1.83
N GLU A 103 3.51 -10.94 -2.43
CA GLU A 103 4.80 -11.02 -1.76
C GLU A 103 4.84 -10.17 -0.48
N LEU A 104 4.48 -8.89 -0.61
CA LEU A 104 4.50 -7.94 0.51
C LEU A 104 3.53 -8.36 1.63
N LYS A 105 2.32 -8.81 1.27
CA LYS A 105 1.30 -9.28 2.21
C LYS A 105 1.80 -10.48 2.99
N THR A 106 2.33 -11.51 2.32
CA THR A 106 2.86 -12.71 2.98
C THR A 106 4.02 -12.37 3.92
N GLN A 107 5.03 -11.65 3.43
CA GLN A 107 6.18 -11.24 4.25
C GLN A 107 5.75 -10.43 5.49
N THR A 108 4.75 -9.57 5.35
CA THR A 108 4.24 -8.75 6.45
C THR A 108 3.53 -9.61 7.49
N LEU A 109 2.62 -10.48 7.06
CA LEU A 109 1.86 -11.35 7.96
C LEU A 109 2.78 -12.32 8.71
N ASP A 110 3.78 -12.89 8.04
CA ASP A 110 4.77 -13.78 8.66
C ASP A 110 5.58 -13.04 9.73
N THR A 111 6.07 -11.83 9.43
CA THR A 111 6.81 -11.00 10.40
C THR A 111 5.94 -10.59 11.58
N VAL A 112 4.68 -10.19 11.34
CA VAL A 112 3.74 -9.82 12.40
C VAL A 112 3.42 -11.02 13.28
N HIS A 113 3.19 -12.20 12.70
CA HIS A 113 2.97 -13.43 13.44
C HIS A 113 4.17 -13.77 14.32
N PHE A 114 5.38 -13.75 13.74
CA PHE A 114 6.61 -14.01 14.46
C PHE A 114 6.84 -13.02 15.62
N ASN A 115 6.50 -11.74 15.44
CA ASN A 115 6.60 -10.72 16.49
C ASN A 115 5.56 -10.86 17.59
N ARG A 116 4.40 -11.48 17.33
CA ARG A 116 3.36 -11.77 18.34
C ARG A 116 3.62 -13.05 19.14
N CYS A 117 4.43 -13.96 18.59
CA CYS A 117 4.83 -15.21 19.26
C CYS A 117 6.08 -15.07 20.13
N LYS A 118 6.67 -13.87 20.18
CA LYS A 118 7.74 -13.50 21.12
C LYS A 118 7.14 -12.93 22.40
#